data_AF-A0A254NDB3-F1
#
_entry.id   AF-A0A254NDB3-F1
#
_cell.length_a   1.000
_cell.length_b   1.000
_cell.length_c   1.000
_cell.angle_alpha   90.00
_cell.angle_beta   90.00
_cell.angle_gamma   90.00
#
_symmetry.space_group_name_H-M   'P 1'
#
loop_
_entity.id
_entity.type
_entity.pdbx_description
1 polymer ?
#
loop_
_entity_poly.entity_id
_entity_poly.type
_entity_poly.pdbx_seq_one_letter_code
_entity_poly.pdbx_strand_id
1 'polypeptide(L)'
;MSYAEKELAPGLVMHLCPRTMLGKGAKVTCAPQFMVQGFHFFLVLDVGAKRCRLAPLYSEPGHGRVAISTQGRTGHPLWLNGTFHYHVEQLWDVSKPVVRQAAKAAHDQSQPGVRNLLDPAFIPAV
;
A
#
# COMPACT_ATOMS: atom_id res chain seq x y z
N MET A 1 -15.19 -0.40 -11.37
CA MET A 1 -15.01 -1.86 -11.42
C MET A 1 -14.14 -2.28 -10.24
N SER A 2 -14.46 -3.41 -9.60
CA SER A 2 -13.89 -3.88 -8.34
C SER A 2 -12.82 -4.94 -8.61
N TYR A 3 -11.70 -4.88 -7.89
CA TYR A 3 -10.70 -5.94 -7.91
C TYR A 3 -11.32 -7.32 -7.66
N ALA A 4 -10.95 -8.30 -8.47
CA ALA A 4 -11.31 -9.69 -8.25
C ALA A 4 -10.55 -10.23 -7.03
N GLU A 5 -11.07 -11.28 -6.39
CA GLU A 5 -10.47 -11.88 -5.18
C GLU A 5 -8.99 -12.28 -5.31
N LYS A 6 -8.55 -12.49 -6.55
CA LYS A 6 -7.23 -12.97 -6.95
C LYS A 6 -6.19 -11.86 -7.23
N GLU A 7 -6.53 -10.57 -7.04
CA GLU A 7 -5.65 -9.48 -7.49
C GLU A 7 -4.78 -8.84 -6.41
N LEU A 8 -5.06 -9.07 -5.14
CA LEU A 8 -4.17 -8.62 -4.06
C LEU A 8 -2.96 -9.56 -4.01
N ALA A 9 -1.78 -8.99 -4.25
CA ALA A 9 -0.51 -9.68 -4.18
C ALA A 9 0.54 -8.80 -3.48
N PRO A 10 1.52 -9.39 -2.79
CA PRO A 10 2.70 -8.65 -2.34
C PRO A 10 3.32 -7.87 -3.50
N GLY A 11 3.75 -6.65 -3.21
CA GLY A 11 4.37 -5.76 -4.18
C GLY A 11 3.39 -4.81 -4.89
N LEU A 12 2.09 -5.06 -4.81
CA LEU A 12 1.10 -4.19 -5.43
C LEU A 12 1.04 -2.82 -4.72
N VAL A 13 1.09 -1.74 -5.50
CA VAL A 13 0.83 -0.39 -5.00
C VAL A 13 -0.62 -0.03 -5.31
N MET A 14 -1.33 0.50 -4.31
CA MET A 14 -2.74 0.85 -4.40
C MET A 14 -3.00 2.24 -3.83
N HIS A 15 -3.90 3.00 -4.44
CA HIS A 15 -4.43 4.22 -3.86
C HIS A 15 -5.61 3.87 -2.94
N LEU A 16 -5.50 4.14 -1.63
CA LEU A 16 -6.50 3.71 -0.64
C LEU A 16 -6.98 4.89 0.20
N CYS A 17 -8.16 4.72 0.80
CA CYS A 17 -8.72 5.64 1.79
C CYS A 17 -8.47 5.13 3.24
N PRO A 18 -7.49 5.68 3.98
CA PRO A 18 -7.20 5.34 5.38
C PRO A 18 -8.42 5.47 6.29
N ARG A 19 -9.24 6.52 6.11
CA ARG A 19 -10.48 6.73 6.87
C ARG A 19 -11.46 5.57 6.71
N THR A 20 -11.64 5.08 5.49
CA THR A 20 -12.49 3.91 5.21
C THR A 20 -11.94 2.65 5.85
N MET A 21 -10.61 2.47 5.84
CA MET A 21 -9.95 1.33 6.47
C MET A 21 -10.14 1.33 7.99
N LEU A 22 -9.84 2.46 8.66
CA LEU A 22 -10.00 2.62 10.11
C LEU A 22 -11.46 2.42 10.55
N GLY A 23 -12.41 3.06 9.86
CA GLY A 23 -13.84 2.93 10.17
C GLY A 23 -14.40 1.52 10.00
N LYS A 24 -13.62 0.58 9.42
CA LYS A 24 -14.00 -0.82 9.22
C LYS A 24 -13.05 -1.80 9.91
N GLY A 25 -12.32 -1.35 10.93
CA GLY A 25 -11.53 -2.21 11.80
C GLY A 25 -10.16 -2.59 11.26
N ALA A 26 -9.54 -1.72 10.45
CA ALA A 26 -8.10 -1.79 10.23
C ALA A 26 -7.35 -1.61 11.56
N LYS A 27 -6.28 -2.38 11.74
CA LYS A 27 -5.35 -2.20 12.86
C LYS A 27 -4.11 -1.52 12.32
N VAL A 28 -3.57 -0.58 13.09
CA VAL A 28 -2.38 0.18 12.70
C VAL A 28 -1.36 0.10 13.84
N THR A 29 -0.09 -0.07 13.50
CA THR A 29 0.99 -0.26 14.50
C THR A 29 1.48 1.05 15.11
N CYS A 30 1.24 2.19 14.46
CA CYS A 30 1.64 3.51 14.98
C CYS A 30 0.53 4.21 15.76
N ALA A 31 0.91 5.22 16.53
CA ALA A 31 -0.02 6.06 17.25
C ALA A 31 -0.86 6.95 16.29
N PRO A 32 -2.09 7.36 16.66
CA PRO A 32 -3.01 8.09 15.79
C PRO A 32 -2.44 9.35 15.13
N GLN A 33 -1.59 10.10 15.83
CA GLN A 33 -0.96 11.32 15.31
C GLN A 33 0.04 11.07 14.17
N PHE A 34 0.52 9.84 14.02
CA PHE A 34 1.45 9.45 12.96
C PHE A 34 0.76 8.78 11.79
N MET A 35 -0.54 8.50 11.87
CA MET A 35 -1.29 7.86 10.80
C MET A 35 -1.46 8.80 9.61
N VAL A 36 -1.30 8.26 8.40
CA VAL A 36 -1.60 9.00 7.17
C VAL A 36 -3.08 9.40 7.12
N GLN A 37 -3.33 10.60 6.63
CA GLN A 37 -4.67 11.17 6.44
C GLN A 37 -4.91 11.45 4.95
N GLY A 38 -6.18 11.54 4.55
CA GLY A 38 -6.55 11.72 3.14
C GLY A 38 -6.30 10.46 2.31
N PHE A 39 -6.59 10.51 1.01
CA PHE A 39 -6.28 9.39 0.12
C PHE A 39 -4.76 9.27 -0.05
N HIS A 40 -4.25 8.04 -0.02
CA HIS A 40 -2.82 7.81 0.08
C HIS A 40 -2.43 6.55 -0.68
N PHE A 41 -1.22 6.50 -1.23
CA PHE A 41 -0.68 5.29 -1.84
C PHE A 41 -0.13 4.34 -0.78
N PHE A 42 -0.43 3.06 -0.92
CA PHE A 42 0.03 1.99 -0.05
C PHE A 42 0.71 0.90 -0.87
N LEU A 43 1.80 0.35 -0.35
CA LEU A 43 2.40 -0.88 -0.83
C LEU A 43 1.82 -2.07 -0.06
N VAL A 44 1.38 -3.10 -0.78
CA VAL A 44 1.01 -4.39 -0.21
C VAL A 44 2.29 -5.14 0.12
N LEU A 45 2.54 -5.36 1.41
CA LEU A 45 3.74 -6.05 1.90
C LEU A 45 3.51 -7.57 1.95
N ASP A 46 2.33 -7.97 2.46
CA ASP A 46 1.96 -9.37 2.61
C ASP A 46 0.45 -9.56 2.42
N VAL A 47 0.08 -10.76 1.95
CA VAL A 47 -1.30 -11.15 1.67
C VAL A 47 -1.57 -12.52 2.29
N GLY A 48 -2.14 -12.52 3.49
CA GLY A 48 -2.62 -13.74 4.15
C GLY A 48 -3.97 -14.21 3.59
N ALA A 49 -4.59 -15.21 4.24
CA ALA A 49 -5.86 -15.77 3.79
C ALA A 49 -7.00 -14.72 3.79
N LYS A 50 -7.16 -13.98 4.90
CA LYS A 50 -8.28 -13.03 5.12
C LYS A 50 -7.85 -11.56 5.15
N ARG A 51 -6.58 -11.29 5.39
CA ARG A 51 -6.04 -9.96 5.69
C ARG A 51 -4.77 -9.70 4.89
N CYS A 52 -4.46 -8.43 4.70
CA CYS A 52 -3.24 -7.95 4.06
C CYS A 52 -2.52 -7.02 5.01
N ARG A 53 -1.19 -7.01 4.91
CA ARG A 53 -0.33 -6.02 5.54
C ARG A 53 0.09 -5.00 4.51
N LEU A 54 -0.15 -3.73 4.82
CA LEU A 54 0.09 -2.60 3.93
C LEU A 54 1.00 -1.58 4.61
N ALA A 55 1.80 -0.87 3.83
CA ALA A 55 2.56 0.28 4.31
C ALA A 55 2.27 1.52 3.46
N PRO A 56 2.02 2.69 4.08
CA PRO A 56 1.84 3.94 3.35
C PRO A 56 3.16 4.36 2.69
N LEU A 57 3.07 4.91 1.49
CA LEU A 57 4.20 5.39 0.70
C LEU A 57 4.43 6.90 0.89
N TYR A 58 5.67 7.32 1.00
CA TYR A 58 6.06 8.73 1.10
C TYR A 58 7.04 9.08 -0.02
N SER A 59 6.84 10.23 -0.67
CA SER A 59 7.80 10.75 -1.66
C SER A 59 9.11 11.19 -1.01
N GLU A 60 9.03 11.74 0.21
CA GLU A 60 10.17 12.30 0.92
C GLU A 60 10.79 11.33 1.93
N PRO A 61 12.11 11.41 2.16
CA PRO A 61 12.75 10.73 3.27
C PRO A 61 12.22 11.26 4.61
N GLY A 62 12.54 10.55 5.70
CA GLY A 62 12.13 10.93 7.04
C GLY A 62 12.69 9.97 8.08
N HIS A 63 12.66 10.37 9.35
CA HIS A 63 13.12 9.51 10.44
C HIS A 63 12.37 8.17 10.42
N GLY A 64 13.11 7.06 10.50
CA GLY A 64 12.56 5.69 10.45
C GLY A 64 11.97 5.25 9.10
N ARG A 65 12.04 6.07 8.05
CA ARG A 65 11.60 5.69 6.70
C ARG A 65 12.69 4.93 5.96
N VAL A 66 12.29 3.82 5.34
CA VAL A 66 13.13 2.97 4.51
C VAL A 66 12.83 3.28 3.05
N ALA A 67 13.89 3.53 2.27
CA ALA A 67 13.76 3.74 0.83
C ALA A 67 13.39 2.43 0.12
N ILE A 68 12.49 2.52 -0.84
CA ILE A 68 12.09 1.39 -1.68
C ILE A 68 13.02 1.34 -2.88
N SER A 69 13.58 0.17 -3.19
CA SER A 69 14.43 0.00 -4.37
C SER A 69 13.68 0.40 -5.65
N THR A 70 14.38 1.04 -6.59
CA THR A 70 13.88 1.24 -7.96
C THR A 70 13.97 -0.05 -8.77
N GLN A 71 14.82 -0.99 -8.36
CA GLN A 71 14.91 -2.33 -8.96
C GLN A 71 13.64 -3.13 -8.67
N GLY A 72 13.21 -3.92 -9.65
CA GLY A 72 12.00 -4.74 -9.53
C GLY A 72 10.68 -3.97 -9.67
N ARG A 73 10.71 -2.66 -9.95
CA ARG A 73 9.48 -1.89 -10.19
C ARG A 73 8.95 -2.08 -11.61
N THR A 74 7.63 -2.19 -11.73
CA THR A 74 6.92 -2.14 -13.03
C THR A 74 5.70 -1.23 -12.91
N GLY A 75 5.27 -0.59 -14.00
CA GLY A 75 4.09 0.29 -14.01
C GLY A 75 4.37 1.70 -14.54
N HIS A 76 3.73 2.70 -13.94
CA HIS A 76 3.72 4.09 -14.39
C HIS A 76 5.11 4.77 -14.26
N PRO A 77 5.52 5.67 -15.17
CA PRO A 77 6.83 6.34 -15.11
C PRO A 77 7.14 7.07 -13.81
N LEU A 78 6.13 7.68 -13.16
CA LEU A 78 6.31 8.30 -11.83
C LEU A 78 6.66 7.27 -10.74
N TRP A 79 6.13 6.06 -10.83
CA TRP A 79 6.48 4.96 -9.92
C TRP A 79 7.88 4.41 -10.23
N LEU A 80 8.22 4.25 -11.51
CA LEU A 80 9.51 3.71 -11.92
C LEU A 80 10.68 4.63 -11.54
N ASN A 81 10.53 5.94 -11.77
CA ASN A 81 11.60 6.92 -11.62
C ASN A 81 11.52 7.71 -10.31
N GLY A 82 10.41 7.62 -9.57
CA GLY A 82 10.22 8.35 -8.33
C GLY A 82 10.98 7.74 -7.16
N THR A 83 11.30 8.58 -6.17
CA THR A 83 11.78 8.11 -4.88
C THR A 83 10.59 7.89 -3.97
N PHE A 84 10.49 6.68 -3.40
CA PHE A 84 9.41 6.34 -2.47
C PHE A 84 10.00 5.64 -1.26
N HIS A 85 9.37 5.90 -0.12
CA HIS A 85 9.77 5.36 1.16
C HIS A 85 8.54 4.83 1.89
N TYR A 86 8.74 3.97 2.87
CA TYR A 86 7.71 3.61 3.84
C TYR A 86 8.31 3.54 5.24
N HIS A 87 7.47 3.57 6.28
CA HIS A 87 7.94 3.49 7.67
C HIS A 87 7.56 2.13 8.26
N VAL A 88 8.55 1.39 8.79
CA VAL A 88 8.37 0.01 9.28
C VAL A 88 7.43 -0.09 10.48
N GLU A 89 7.27 0.99 11.25
CA GLU A 89 6.33 1.04 12.37
C GLU A 89 4.94 1.61 12.02
N GLN A 90 4.68 1.96 10.76
CA GLN A 90 3.38 2.51 10.32
C GLN A 90 2.62 1.52 9.43
N LEU A 91 2.52 0.28 9.89
CA LEU A 91 1.92 -0.82 9.14
C LEU A 91 0.42 -0.89 9.41
N TRP A 92 -0.31 -1.25 8.36
CA TRP A 92 -1.75 -1.37 8.35
C TRP A 92 -2.11 -2.83 8.11
N ASP A 93 -2.79 -3.43 9.08
CA ASP A 93 -3.37 -4.75 8.94
C ASP A 93 -4.87 -4.59 8.63
N VAL A 94 -5.28 -5.01 7.44
CA VAL A 94 -6.60 -4.72 6.87
C VAL A 94 -7.20 -5.97 6.24
N SER A 95 -8.50 -6.22 6.44
CA SER A 95 -9.16 -7.35 5.77
C SER A 95 -9.29 -7.09 4.26
N LYS A 96 -9.17 -8.15 3.45
CA LYS A 96 -9.27 -8.04 1.97
C LYS A 96 -10.53 -7.31 1.49
N PRO A 97 -11.74 -7.55 2.04
CA PRO A 97 -12.93 -6.81 1.65
C PRO A 97 -12.84 -5.31 1.95
N VAL A 98 -12.19 -4.93 3.06
CA VAL A 98 -12.01 -3.53 3.44
C VAL A 98 -11.01 -2.83 2.52
N VAL A 99 -9.94 -3.50 2.11
CA VAL A 99 -8.99 -2.96 1.11
C VAL A 99 -9.72 -2.60 -0.19
N ARG A 100 -10.60 -3.48 -0.69
CA ARG A 100 -11.38 -3.20 -1.91
C ARG A 100 -12.32 -2.00 -1.75
N GLN A 101 -12.96 -1.88 -0.59
CA GLN A 101 -13.84 -0.74 -0.31
C GLN A 101 -13.04 0.57 -0.22
N ALA A 102 -11.86 0.54 0.40
CA ALA A 102 -10.97 1.68 0.50
C ALA A 102 -10.40 2.09 -0.88
N ALA A 103 -10.04 1.11 -1.73
CA ALA A 103 -9.60 1.34 -3.10
C ALA A 103 -10.70 1.98 -3.95
N LYS A 104 -11.94 1.47 -3.86
CA LYS A 104 -13.10 2.06 -4.53
C LYS A 104 -13.34 3.51 -4.07
N ALA A 105 -13.26 3.76 -2.76
CA ALA A 105 -13.45 5.11 -2.19
C ALA A 105 -12.37 6.10 -2.63
N ALA A 106 -11.15 5.63 -2.88
CA ALA A 106 -10.02 6.44 -3.32
C ALA A 106 -9.87 6.50 -4.86
N HIS A 107 -10.84 5.96 -5.61
CA HIS A 107 -10.79 5.89 -7.07
C HIS A 107 -9.51 5.22 -7.61
N ASP A 108 -9.08 4.15 -6.94
CA ASP A 108 -7.88 3.41 -7.32
C ASP A 108 -7.94 2.89 -8.77
N GLN A 109 -6.84 3.04 -9.48
CA GLN A 109 -6.71 2.70 -10.90
C GLN A 109 -5.75 1.53 -11.16
N SER A 110 -5.26 0.87 -10.12
CA SER A 110 -4.24 -0.19 -10.15
C SER A 110 -4.71 -1.51 -10.81
N GLN A 111 -5.29 -1.44 -12.00
CA GLN A 111 -5.86 -2.57 -12.76
C GLN A 111 -4.78 -3.33 -13.57
N PRO A 112 -5.07 -4.56 -14.04
CA PRO A 112 -4.18 -5.26 -14.96
C PRO A 112 -3.75 -4.37 -16.14
N GLY A 113 -2.44 -4.32 -16.41
CA GLY A 113 -1.85 -3.50 -17.48
C GLY A 113 -1.45 -2.08 -17.07
N VAL A 114 -2.00 -1.53 -15.99
CA VAL A 114 -1.68 -0.17 -15.51
C VAL A 114 -1.22 -0.11 -14.04
N ARG A 115 -1.20 -1.25 -13.35
CA ARG A 115 -0.78 -1.34 -11.95
C ARG A 115 0.71 -1.07 -11.75
N ASN A 116 0.99 -0.40 -10.64
CA ASN A 116 2.32 -0.26 -10.10
C ASN A 116 2.63 -1.49 -9.24
N LEU A 117 3.74 -2.14 -9.53
CA LEU A 117 4.22 -3.32 -8.79
C LEU A 117 5.67 -3.10 -8.37
N LEU A 118 6.02 -3.70 -7.24
CA LEU A 118 7.38 -4.01 -6.81
C LEU A 118 7.51 -5.53 -6.81
N ASP A 119 8.57 -6.07 -7.39
CA ASP A 119 8.88 -7.49 -7.26
C ASP A 119 9.03 -7.83 -5.76
N PRO A 120 8.30 -8.84 -5.24
CA PRO A 120 8.37 -9.24 -3.83
C PRO A 120 9.78 -9.48 -3.29
N ALA A 121 10.75 -9.87 -4.13
CA ALA A 121 12.15 -10.04 -3.73
C ALA A 121 12.81 -8.73 -3.25
N PHE A 122 12.24 -7.57 -3.59
CA PHE A 122 12.73 -6.25 -3.20
C PHE A 122 11.86 -5.60 -2.11
N ILE A 123 10.84 -6.29 -1.61
CA ILE A 123 10.13 -5.85 -0.40
C ILE A 123 11.06 -6.12 0.79
N PRO A 124 11.49 -5.11 1.55
CA PRO A 124 12.35 -5.36 2.69
C PRO A 124 11.61 -6.19 3.74
N ALA A 125 12.34 -7.06 4.44
CA ALA A 125 11.77 -7.83 5.55
C ALA A 125 11.26 -6.87 6.64
N VAL A 126 9.99 -7.05 7.02
CA VAL A 126 9.25 -6.23 8.00
C VAL A 126 8.54 -7.08 9.03
#